data_AF-A0A956DLA2-F1
#
_entry.id   AF-A0A956DLA2-F1
#
_cell.length_a   1.000
_cell.length_b   1.000
_cell.length_c   1.000
_cell.angle_alpha   90.00
_cell.angle_beta   90.00
_cell.angle_gamma   90.00
#
_symmetry.space_group_name_H-M   'P 1'
#
loop_
_entity.id
_entity.type
_entity.pdbx_description
1 polymer ?
#
loop_
_entity_poly.entity_id
_entity_poly.type
_entity_poly.pdbx_seq_one_letter_code
_entity_poly.pdbx_strand_id
1 'polypeptide(L)'
;MRRWVATSLMVAGLSLSLSGCTSSSTAAPITAAEAPVARAPHEEELPKMLVGLDIDPTQAKQILALRDRLKGQLVGVKDAAVEVALSLAAASKRCQGDTTWIGMAADQAVRAGENARDPILDGINELHAILTPAQRRALADRLLADEDDDGEDRRERSGKRTRDGVQSLGADLDLSFGQIAQIVVRALRLRDAYLDELEPWRERYEHAVEAFPDDDFDVRRQAVAQVPLVKITADTVREGFRLLITLLEPDQCRALGKTIDEAL
;
A
#
# COMPACT_ATOMS: atom_id res chain seq x y z
N MET A 1 5.49 -2.30 -21.61
CA MET A 1 5.91 -2.73 -20.25
C MET A 1 5.14 -1.86 -19.27
N ARG A 2 4.41 -2.50 -18.35
CA ARG A 2 3.12 -2.06 -17.77
C ARG A 2 3.21 -1.80 -16.26
N ARG A 3 2.29 -0.99 -15.71
CA ARG A 3 2.36 -0.41 -14.35
C ARG A 3 1.23 -0.87 -13.43
N TRP A 4 1.54 -1.58 -12.36
CA TRP A 4 0.53 -2.17 -11.47
C TRP A 4 0.05 -1.37 -10.25
N VAL A 5 -1.26 -1.43 -10.01
CA VAL A 5 -2.02 -0.96 -8.83
C VAL A 5 -2.04 -1.97 -7.66
N ALA A 6 -1.26 -3.06 -7.71
CA ALA A 6 -1.27 -4.13 -6.68
C ALA A 6 -0.91 -3.70 -5.23
N THR A 7 -0.52 -2.44 -4.99
CA THR A 7 -0.24 -1.92 -3.64
C THR A 7 -1.39 -1.08 -3.07
N SER A 8 -2.38 -0.67 -3.87
CA SER A 8 -3.44 0.24 -3.39
C SER A 8 -4.60 -0.46 -2.68
N LEU A 9 -4.72 -1.79 -2.75
CA LEU A 9 -5.75 -2.50 -1.97
C LEU A 9 -5.27 -3.00 -0.60
N MET A 10 -3.96 -2.95 -0.29
CA MET A 10 -3.46 -3.32 1.04
C MET A 10 -2.50 -2.33 1.71
N VAL A 11 -2.00 -1.32 1.00
CA VAL A 11 -1.16 -0.26 1.61
C VAL A 11 -1.88 1.09 1.67
N ALA A 12 -3.11 1.20 1.14
CA ALA A 12 -3.99 2.36 1.36
C ALA A 12 -4.61 2.42 2.79
N GLY A 13 -4.17 1.55 3.71
CA GLY A 13 -4.65 1.48 5.11
C GLY A 13 -3.80 2.20 6.16
N LEU A 14 -2.67 2.81 5.78
CA LEU A 14 -1.79 3.56 6.69
C LEU A 14 -1.41 4.91 6.06
N SER A 15 -2.42 5.77 5.91
CA SER A 15 -2.24 7.20 5.68
C SER A 15 -3.16 7.93 6.66
N LEU A 16 -2.80 7.89 7.94
CA LEU A 16 -3.35 8.78 8.96
C LEU A 16 -2.74 10.17 8.75
N SER A 17 -3.29 10.92 7.80
CA SER A 17 -3.03 12.37 7.73
C SER A 17 -3.80 13.06 8.84
N LEU A 18 -3.14 13.28 9.98
CA LEU A 18 -3.54 14.28 10.96
C LEU A 18 -3.14 15.66 10.43
N SER A 19 -3.97 16.23 9.55
CA SER A 19 -3.85 17.64 9.17
C SER A 19 -4.68 18.48 10.14
N GLY A 20 -3.97 19.21 11.00
CA GLY A 20 -4.54 20.16 11.95
C GLY A 20 -5.24 21.33 11.26
N CYS A 21 -6.36 21.72 11.83
CA CYS A 21 -7.11 22.91 11.48
C CYS A 21 -6.31 24.19 11.80
N THR A 22 -6.15 25.09 10.84
CA THR A 22 -6.04 26.52 11.13
C THR A 22 -6.87 27.30 10.13
N SER A 23 -8.01 27.82 10.60
CA SER A 23 -8.81 28.81 9.91
C SER A 23 -8.09 30.15 9.87
N SER A 24 -8.04 30.78 8.71
CA SER A 24 -8.10 32.24 8.63
C SER A 24 -8.76 32.68 7.34
N SER A 25 -9.88 33.36 7.54
CA SER A 25 -10.74 34.01 6.57
C SER A 25 -10.11 35.31 6.09
N THR A 26 -10.11 35.56 4.78
CA THR A 26 -10.26 36.91 4.21
C THR A 26 -10.83 36.78 2.79
N ALA A 27 -12.00 37.40 2.57
CA ALA A 27 -12.74 37.37 1.31
C ALA A 27 -12.30 38.46 0.33
N ALA A 28 -12.35 38.16 -0.98
CA ALA A 28 -12.40 39.12 -2.09
C ALA A 28 -12.95 38.40 -3.36
N PRO A 29 -13.45 39.11 -4.40
CA PRO A 29 -14.77 38.84 -4.98
C PRO A 29 -14.80 38.04 -6.30
N ILE A 30 -16.03 37.61 -6.57
CA ILE A 30 -16.56 36.71 -7.59
C ILE A 30 -16.25 37.14 -9.04
N THR A 31 -15.65 36.24 -9.80
CA THR A 31 -15.81 36.17 -11.27
C THR A 31 -16.61 34.92 -11.61
N ALA A 32 -17.68 35.09 -12.38
CA ALA A 32 -18.59 34.05 -12.82
C ALA A 32 -17.85 32.95 -13.60
N ALA A 33 -17.70 31.79 -12.97
CA ALA A 33 -17.36 30.53 -13.62
C ALA A 33 -18.51 29.55 -13.32
N GLU A 34 -18.81 28.70 -14.29
CA GLU A 34 -19.87 27.68 -14.26
C GLU A 34 -20.02 27.06 -12.87
N ALA A 35 -21.28 26.96 -12.42
CA ALA A 35 -21.59 26.31 -11.15
C ALA A 35 -20.94 24.92 -11.14
N PRO A 36 -20.02 24.63 -10.21
CA PRO A 36 -19.55 23.27 -10.03
C PRO A 36 -20.79 22.43 -9.72
N VAL A 37 -21.03 21.40 -10.53
CA VAL A 37 -22.02 20.37 -10.21
C VAL A 37 -21.63 19.87 -8.83
N ALA A 38 -22.44 20.24 -7.83
CA ALA A 38 -22.20 19.84 -6.46
C ALA A 38 -22.22 18.31 -6.45
N ARG A 39 -21.03 17.71 -6.29
CA ARG A 39 -20.90 16.27 -6.12
C ARG A 39 -21.83 15.86 -4.99
N ALA A 40 -22.61 14.82 -5.21
CA ALA A 40 -23.45 14.30 -4.15
C ALA A 40 -22.55 14.00 -2.93
N PRO A 41 -22.97 14.32 -1.69
CA PRO A 41 -22.14 14.19 -0.49
C PRO A 41 -21.59 12.77 -0.23
N HIS A 42 -22.02 11.79 -1.02
CA HIS A 42 -21.54 10.40 -0.95
C HIS A 42 -20.33 10.10 -1.84
N GLU A 43 -19.98 10.95 -2.81
CA GLU A 43 -18.84 10.68 -3.72
C GLU A 43 -17.48 10.78 -3.04
N GLU A 44 -17.33 11.65 -2.02
CA GLU A 44 -16.05 11.85 -1.33
C GLU A 44 -15.69 10.69 -0.38
N GLU A 45 -16.67 9.87 0.02
CA GLU A 45 -16.45 8.74 0.93
C GLU A 45 -16.18 7.42 0.20
N LEU A 46 -16.44 7.34 -1.10
CA LEU A 46 -16.24 6.13 -1.89
C LEU A 46 -14.74 5.82 -2.08
N PRO A 47 -14.37 4.54 -2.15
CA PRO A 47 -13.04 4.15 -2.61
C PRO A 47 -12.70 4.82 -3.94
N LYS A 48 -11.49 5.37 -4.07
CA LYS A 48 -11.06 6.16 -5.25
C LYS A 48 -11.30 5.46 -6.59
N MET A 49 -11.15 4.14 -6.64
CA MET A 49 -11.39 3.33 -7.84
C MET A 49 -12.85 3.37 -8.33
N LEU A 50 -13.80 3.66 -7.44
CA LEU A 50 -15.24 3.73 -7.73
C LEU A 50 -15.73 5.16 -7.99
N VAL A 51 -14.92 6.18 -7.69
CA VAL A 51 -15.29 7.58 -7.91
C VAL A 51 -15.54 7.83 -9.40
N GLY A 52 -16.66 8.47 -9.74
CA GLY A 52 -17.05 8.70 -11.13
C GLY A 52 -17.63 7.48 -11.85
N LEU A 53 -17.87 6.37 -11.15
CA LEU A 53 -18.87 5.38 -11.58
C LEU A 53 -20.26 5.89 -11.16
N ASP A 54 -21.28 5.60 -11.96
CA ASP A 54 -22.69 5.96 -11.66
C ASP A 54 -23.23 5.04 -10.55
N ILE A 55 -22.77 5.24 -9.31
CA ILE A 55 -23.13 4.46 -8.13
C ILE A 55 -24.32 5.11 -7.43
N ASP A 56 -25.43 4.38 -7.32
CA ASP A 56 -26.61 4.91 -6.64
C ASP A 56 -26.44 4.94 -5.10
N PRO A 57 -27.26 5.71 -4.36
CA PRO A 57 -27.13 5.84 -2.91
C PRO A 57 -27.30 4.53 -2.11
N THR A 58 -28.03 3.54 -2.66
CA THR A 58 -28.21 2.22 -2.04
C THR A 58 -26.95 1.39 -2.22
N GLN A 59 -26.40 1.35 -3.43
CA GLN A 59 -25.12 0.69 -3.72
C GLN A 59 -23.99 1.33 -2.89
N ALA A 60 -23.93 2.67 -2.82
CA ALA A 60 -22.93 3.38 -2.03
C ALA A 60 -22.96 2.95 -0.56
N LYS A 61 -24.15 2.83 0.06
CA LYS A 61 -24.28 2.34 1.45
C LYS A 61 -23.78 0.91 1.60
N GLN A 62 -24.09 0.02 0.65
CA GLN A 62 -23.60 -1.37 0.68
C GLN A 62 -22.08 -1.43 0.57
N ILE A 63 -21.49 -0.65 -0.34
CA ILE A 63 -20.04 -0.57 -0.56
C ILE A 63 -19.32 -0.01 0.68
N LEU A 64 -19.87 1.03 1.31
CA LEU A 64 -19.30 1.60 2.54
C LEU A 64 -19.38 0.61 3.71
N ALA A 65 -20.50 -0.10 3.86
CA ALA A 65 -20.63 -1.15 4.87
C ALA A 65 -19.65 -2.31 4.63
N LEU A 66 -19.47 -2.73 3.38
CA LEU A 66 -18.47 -3.72 2.98
C LEU A 66 -17.05 -3.25 3.32
N ARG A 67 -16.70 -2.01 2.96
CA ARG A 67 -15.40 -1.39 3.28
C ARG A 67 -15.14 -1.39 4.78
N ASP A 68 -16.09 -0.95 5.58
CA ASP A 68 -15.91 -0.83 7.03
C ASP A 68 -15.79 -2.22 7.70
N ARG A 69 -16.53 -3.22 7.21
CA ARG A 69 -16.37 -4.61 7.65
C ARG A 69 -14.99 -5.17 7.29
N LEU A 70 -14.55 -5.01 6.04
CA LEU A 70 -13.21 -5.44 5.60
C LEU A 70 -12.12 -4.73 6.40
N LYS A 71 -12.27 -3.43 6.66
CA LYS A 71 -11.34 -2.67 7.52
C LYS A 71 -11.24 -3.26 8.92
N GLY A 72 -12.36 -3.66 9.52
CA GLY A 72 -12.39 -4.37 10.80
C GLY A 72 -11.66 -5.71 10.78
N GLN A 73 -11.81 -6.47 9.69
CA GLN A 73 -11.13 -7.76 9.50
C GLN A 73 -9.61 -7.60 9.25
N LEU A 74 -9.18 -6.44 8.77
CA LEU A 74 -7.77 -6.12 8.52
C LEU A 74 -7.04 -5.49 9.71
N VAL A 75 -7.73 -5.27 10.84
CA VAL A 75 -7.10 -4.72 12.06
C VAL A 75 -5.92 -5.59 12.51
N GLY A 76 -6.06 -6.92 12.50
CA GLY A 76 -4.97 -7.82 12.88
C GLY A 76 -3.74 -7.73 11.98
N VAL A 77 -3.91 -7.40 10.69
CA VAL A 77 -2.79 -7.17 9.76
C VAL A 77 -2.06 -5.88 10.13
N LYS A 78 -2.83 -4.82 10.43
CA LYS A 78 -2.27 -3.53 10.88
C LYS A 78 -1.50 -3.70 12.18
N ASP A 79 -2.08 -4.37 13.17
CA ASP A 79 -1.45 -4.58 14.48
C ASP A 79 -0.15 -5.39 14.33
N ALA A 80 -0.15 -6.44 13.50
CA ALA A 80 1.06 -7.21 13.23
C ALA A 80 2.15 -6.38 12.50
N ALA A 81 1.77 -5.45 11.62
CA ALA A 81 2.72 -4.53 11.00
C ALA A 81 3.33 -3.55 12.02
N VAL A 82 2.53 -3.08 12.99
CA VAL A 82 3.01 -2.25 14.11
C VAL A 82 4.01 -3.04 14.96
N GLU A 83 3.75 -4.31 15.27
CA GLU A 83 4.68 -5.17 16.01
C GLU A 83 6.02 -5.38 15.28
N VAL A 84 6.00 -5.50 13.94
CA VAL A 84 7.24 -5.51 13.13
C VAL A 84 8.01 -4.20 13.31
N ALA A 85 7.33 -3.06 13.19
CA ALA A 85 7.96 -1.75 13.35
C ALA A 85 8.53 -1.54 14.76
N LEU A 86 7.80 -1.90 15.81
CA LEU A 86 8.28 -1.87 17.20
C LEU A 86 9.51 -2.75 17.39
N SER A 87 9.52 -3.95 16.79
CA SER A 87 10.67 -4.86 16.83
C SER A 87 11.90 -4.26 16.13
N LEU A 88 11.71 -3.63 14.97
CA LEU A 88 12.75 -2.92 14.24
C LEU A 88 13.27 -1.71 15.02
N ALA A 89 12.40 -0.95 15.67
CA ALA A 89 12.78 0.20 16.49
C ALA A 89 13.64 -0.24 17.69
N ALA A 90 13.20 -1.28 18.42
CA ALA A 90 13.94 -1.83 19.56
C ALA A 90 15.31 -2.37 19.15
N ALA A 91 15.38 -3.08 18.01
CA ALA A 91 16.62 -3.60 17.46
C ALA A 91 17.56 -2.47 16.97
N SER A 92 16.99 -1.42 16.36
CA SER A 92 17.73 -0.23 15.94
C SER A 92 18.41 0.44 17.12
N LYS A 93 17.68 0.70 18.22
CA LYS A 93 18.25 1.33 19.43
C LYS A 93 19.44 0.58 20.02
N ARG A 94 19.54 -0.72 19.75
CA ARG A 94 20.63 -1.60 20.20
C ARG A 94 21.69 -1.85 19.13
N CYS A 95 21.57 -1.27 17.94
CA CYS A 95 22.35 -1.59 16.73
C CYS A 95 22.42 -3.09 16.44
N GLN A 96 21.31 -3.81 16.62
CA GLN A 96 21.23 -5.24 16.35
C GLN A 96 20.49 -5.48 15.03
N GLY A 97 21.25 -5.69 13.96
CA GLY A 97 20.68 -5.88 12.62
C GLY A 97 20.03 -7.24 12.37
N ASP A 98 20.29 -8.23 13.24
CA ASP A 98 19.73 -9.57 13.15
C ASP A 98 19.26 -10.00 14.54
N THR A 99 17.95 -10.00 14.75
CA THR A 99 17.34 -10.51 15.98
C THR A 99 16.22 -11.48 15.63
N THR A 100 16.09 -12.53 16.42
CA THR A 100 15.02 -13.53 16.28
C THR A 100 13.64 -12.90 16.34
N TRP A 101 13.49 -11.81 17.11
CA TRP A 101 12.22 -11.09 17.31
C TRP A 101 11.71 -10.41 16.04
N ILE A 102 12.60 -9.83 15.22
CA ILE A 102 12.21 -9.25 13.91
C ILE A 102 11.62 -10.32 13.01
N GLY A 103 12.28 -11.49 12.94
CA GLY A 103 11.79 -12.61 12.15
C GLY A 103 10.42 -13.11 12.62
N MET A 104 10.26 -13.28 13.94
CA MET A 104 8.98 -13.70 14.53
C MET A 104 7.85 -12.70 14.27
N ALA A 105 8.11 -11.40 14.41
CA ALA A 105 7.12 -10.36 14.13
C ALA A 105 6.73 -10.34 12.65
N ALA A 106 7.70 -10.50 11.75
CA ALA A 106 7.44 -10.54 10.32
C ALA A 106 6.66 -11.80 9.91
N ASP A 107 6.96 -12.96 10.48
CA ASP A 107 6.16 -14.18 10.30
C ASP A 107 4.73 -14.01 10.79
N GLN A 108 4.54 -13.30 11.91
CA GLN A 108 3.21 -12.98 12.42
C GLN A 108 2.45 -12.05 11.46
N ALA A 109 3.11 -11.05 10.88
CA ALA A 109 2.51 -10.19 9.87
C ALA A 109 2.11 -10.95 8.60
N VAL A 110 2.93 -11.89 8.14
CA VAL A 110 2.58 -12.79 7.02
C VAL A 110 1.35 -13.61 7.36
N ARG A 111 1.32 -14.27 8.54
CA ARG A 111 0.16 -15.06 8.98
C ARG A 111 -1.10 -14.22 9.11
N ALA A 112 -1.01 -13.02 9.66
CA ALA A 112 -2.13 -12.11 9.77
C ALA A 112 -2.67 -11.73 8.39
N GLY A 113 -1.78 -11.43 7.43
CA GLY A 113 -2.13 -11.18 6.04
C GLY A 113 -2.84 -12.36 5.40
N GLU A 114 -2.30 -13.57 5.56
CA GLU A 114 -2.90 -14.78 5.01
C GLU A 114 -4.26 -15.13 5.63
N ASN A 115 -4.45 -14.88 6.94
CA ASN A 115 -5.74 -15.04 7.60
C ASN A 115 -6.80 -14.04 7.08
N ALA A 116 -6.38 -12.91 6.51
CA ALA A 116 -7.27 -11.93 5.90
C ALA A 116 -7.63 -12.27 4.43
N ARG A 117 -7.08 -13.34 3.86
CA ARG A 117 -7.29 -13.76 2.46
C ARG A 117 -8.75 -14.03 2.16
N ASP A 118 -9.35 -14.96 2.89
CA ASP A 118 -10.73 -15.36 2.65
C ASP A 118 -11.70 -14.17 2.76
N PRO A 119 -11.65 -13.34 3.82
CA PRO A 119 -12.45 -12.11 3.89
C PRO A 119 -12.30 -11.19 2.68
N ILE A 120 -11.09 -10.98 2.18
CA ILE A 120 -10.84 -10.12 1.02
C ILE A 120 -11.43 -10.73 -0.25
N LEU A 121 -11.22 -12.03 -0.48
CA LEU A 121 -11.78 -12.71 -1.65
C LEU A 121 -13.32 -12.67 -1.62
N ASP A 122 -13.92 -12.90 -0.46
CA ASP A 122 -15.38 -12.79 -0.29
C ASP A 122 -15.86 -11.35 -0.53
N GLY A 123 -15.09 -10.35 -0.06
CA GLY A 123 -15.38 -8.95 -0.30
C GLY A 123 -15.33 -8.54 -1.78
N ILE A 124 -14.41 -9.12 -2.56
CA ILE A 124 -14.34 -8.90 -4.01
C ILE A 124 -15.58 -9.47 -4.70
N ASN A 125 -15.99 -10.69 -4.34
CA ASN A 125 -17.21 -11.31 -4.88
C ASN A 125 -18.48 -10.53 -4.48
N GLU A 126 -18.53 -9.99 -3.26
CA GLU A 126 -19.65 -9.16 -2.80
C GLU A 126 -19.70 -7.81 -3.54
N LEU A 127 -18.55 -7.17 -3.73
CA LEU A 127 -18.46 -5.95 -4.56
C LEU A 127 -18.94 -6.23 -5.98
N HIS A 128 -18.50 -7.33 -6.58
CA HIS A 128 -18.97 -7.77 -7.89
C HIS A 128 -20.51 -7.89 -7.93
N ALA A 129 -21.11 -8.53 -6.92
CA ALA A 129 -22.56 -8.70 -6.83
C ALA A 129 -23.32 -7.36 -6.66
N ILE A 130 -22.75 -6.38 -5.96
CA ILE A 130 -23.35 -5.04 -5.78
C ILE A 130 -23.37 -4.26 -7.10
N LEU A 131 -22.31 -4.37 -7.90
CA LEU A 131 -22.16 -3.62 -9.13
C LEU A 131 -23.02 -4.20 -10.26
N THR A 132 -23.55 -3.32 -11.12
CA THR A 132 -24.20 -3.71 -12.37
C THR A 132 -23.17 -4.18 -13.41
N PRO A 133 -23.57 -4.97 -14.43
CA PRO A 133 -22.66 -5.39 -15.50
C PRO A 133 -21.91 -4.22 -16.18
N ALA A 134 -22.58 -3.08 -16.38
CA ALA A 134 -21.94 -1.88 -16.94
C ALA A 134 -20.91 -1.28 -16.00
N GLN A 135 -21.20 -1.20 -14.69
CA GLN A 135 -20.27 -0.70 -13.68
C GLN A 135 -19.06 -1.63 -13.50
N ARG A 136 -19.26 -2.96 -13.55
CA ARG A 136 -18.16 -3.94 -13.47
C ARG A 136 -17.20 -3.79 -14.64
N ARG A 137 -17.72 -3.67 -15.86
CA ARG A 137 -16.93 -3.40 -17.06
C ARG A 137 -16.17 -2.08 -16.95
N ALA A 138 -16.85 -1.00 -16.58
CA ALA A 138 -16.20 0.30 -16.41
C ALA A 138 -15.10 0.29 -15.34
N LEU A 139 -15.29 -0.47 -14.26
CA LEU A 139 -14.27 -0.67 -13.23
C LEU A 139 -13.09 -1.49 -13.76
N ALA A 140 -13.33 -2.59 -14.46
CA ALA A 140 -12.29 -3.41 -15.07
C ALA A 140 -11.48 -2.60 -16.11
N ASP A 141 -12.17 -1.91 -17.03
CA ASP A 141 -11.54 -1.07 -18.05
C ASP A 141 -10.68 0.02 -17.41
N ARG A 142 -11.13 0.63 -16.30
CA ARG A 142 -10.34 1.60 -15.54
C ARG A 142 -9.10 0.96 -14.91
N LEU A 143 -9.26 -0.21 -14.29
CA LEU A 143 -8.14 -0.92 -13.67
C LEU A 143 -7.09 -1.33 -14.71
N LEU A 144 -7.51 -1.75 -15.91
CA LEU A 144 -6.63 -2.08 -17.03
C LEU A 144 -6.02 -0.83 -17.69
N ALA A 145 -6.77 0.26 -17.82
CA ALA A 145 -6.25 1.52 -18.37
C ALA A 145 -5.20 2.15 -17.46
N ASP A 146 -5.39 2.08 -16.14
CA ASP A 146 -4.36 2.46 -15.14
C ASP A 146 -3.09 1.58 -15.25
N GLU A 147 -3.18 0.40 -15.88
CA GLU A 147 -2.05 -0.52 -16.09
C GLU A 147 -1.24 -0.27 -17.37
N ASP A 148 -1.90 0.12 -18.46
CA ASP A 148 -1.28 0.23 -19.78
C ASP A 148 -0.39 1.47 -19.96
N ASP A 149 -0.57 2.54 -19.17
CA ASP A 149 0.01 3.87 -19.48
C ASP A 149 1.49 4.07 -19.07
N ASP A 150 2.14 3.16 -18.31
CA ASP A 150 3.08 3.73 -17.32
C ASP A 150 4.29 2.85 -16.81
N GLY A 151 4.54 1.63 -17.32
CA GLY A 151 5.49 0.66 -16.70
C GLY A 151 6.94 1.09 -16.50
N GLU A 152 7.61 1.65 -17.50
CA GLU A 152 9.01 2.14 -17.39
C GLU A 152 9.12 3.30 -16.42
N ASP A 153 8.19 4.24 -16.54
CA ASP A 153 8.04 5.35 -15.64
C ASP A 153 7.97 4.86 -14.18
N ARG A 154 7.41 3.67 -13.82
CA ARG A 154 7.24 3.24 -12.37
C ARG A 154 8.54 2.85 -11.78
N ARG A 155 9.34 2.08 -12.50
CA ARG A 155 10.66 1.68 -12.03
C ARG A 155 11.49 2.94 -11.78
N GLU A 156 11.35 3.95 -12.63
CA GLU A 156 11.96 5.26 -12.44
C GLU A 156 11.38 6.05 -11.25
N ARG A 157 10.06 6.27 -11.18
CA ARG A 157 9.40 7.01 -10.06
C ARG A 157 9.55 6.28 -8.72
N SER A 158 9.58 4.95 -8.71
CA SER A 158 9.88 4.13 -7.54
C SER A 158 11.35 4.28 -7.15
N GLY A 159 12.28 4.26 -8.12
CA GLY A 159 13.69 4.51 -7.85
C GLY A 159 13.96 5.91 -7.33
N LYS A 160 13.26 6.89 -7.87
CA LYS A 160 13.24 8.24 -7.34
C LYS A 160 12.72 8.27 -5.91
N ARG A 161 11.55 7.67 -5.62
CA ARG A 161 11.02 7.58 -4.24
C ARG A 161 11.97 6.88 -3.27
N THR A 162 12.62 5.79 -3.68
CA THR A 162 13.64 5.11 -2.86
C THR A 162 14.83 6.04 -2.59
N ARG A 163 15.32 6.76 -3.61
CA ARG A 163 16.42 7.74 -3.44
C ARG A 163 16.00 8.88 -2.52
N ASP A 164 14.85 9.50 -2.77
CA ASP A 164 14.32 10.62 -2.00
C ASP A 164 14.09 10.21 -0.53
N GLY A 165 13.52 9.01 -0.31
CA GLY A 165 13.31 8.46 1.04
C GLY A 165 14.62 8.19 1.77
N VAL A 166 15.63 7.62 1.10
CA VAL A 166 16.96 7.40 1.70
C VAL A 166 17.69 8.72 1.94
N GLN A 167 17.48 9.73 1.11
CA GLN A 167 18.03 11.08 1.34
C GLN A 167 17.40 11.76 2.54
N SER A 168 16.07 11.67 2.69
CA SER A 168 15.37 12.17 3.89
C SER A 168 15.87 11.47 5.15
N LEU A 169 15.93 10.13 5.13
CA LEU A 169 16.49 9.35 6.23
C LEU A 169 17.97 9.72 6.50
N GLY A 170 18.71 10.01 5.43
CA GLY A 170 20.08 10.50 5.50
C GLY A 170 20.22 11.78 6.30
N ALA A 171 19.31 12.74 6.10
CA ALA A 171 19.28 13.98 6.86
C ALA A 171 18.87 13.75 8.33
N ASP A 172 17.87 12.91 8.57
CA ASP A 172 17.37 12.62 9.93
C ASP A 172 18.41 11.89 10.79
N LEU A 173 19.27 11.09 10.18
CA LEU A 173 20.29 10.28 10.85
C LEU A 173 21.71 10.84 10.72
N ASP A 174 21.88 12.03 10.11
CA ASP A 174 23.20 12.62 9.81
C ASP A 174 24.15 11.62 9.11
N LEU A 175 23.66 10.95 8.07
CA LEU A 175 24.44 9.97 7.31
C LEU A 175 25.44 10.67 6.39
N SER A 176 26.65 10.14 6.36
CA SER A 176 27.63 10.54 5.35
C SER A 176 27.15 10.20 3.94
N PHE A 177 27.64 10.96 2.95
CA PHE A 177 27.38 10.68 1.54
C PHE A 177 27.71 9.23 1.16
N GLY A 178 28.80 8.67 1.71
CA GLY A 178 29.20 7.28 1.48
C GLY A 178 28.18 6.27 2.00
N GLN A 179 27.62 6.50 3.19
CA GLN A 179 26.54 5.67 3.76
C GLN A 179 25.27 5.77 2.92
N ILE A 180 24.84 6.98 2.56
CA ILE A 180 23.66 7.21 1.70
C ILE A 180 23.80 6.45 0.37
N ALA A 181 24.95 6.56 -0.30
CA ALA A 181 25.20 5.87 -1.57
C ALA A 181 25.10 4.34 -1.42
N GLN A 182 25.67 3.77 -0.36
CA GLN A 182 25.61 2.33 -0.11
C GLN A 182 24.18 1.85 0.20
N ILE A 183 23.43 2.60 1.01
CA ILE A 183 22.03 2.29 1.32
C ILE A 183 21.18 2.35 0.05
N VAL A 184 21.32 3.39 -0.78
CA VAL A 184 20.59 3.51 -2.05
C VAL A 184 20.86 2.31 -2.95
N VAL A 185 22.13 1.94 -3.17
CA VAL A 185 22.47 0.82 -4.06
C VAL A 185 21.87 -0.50 -3.55
N ARG A 186 21.94 -0.77 -2.24
CA ARG A 186 21.38 -1.99 -1.65
C ARG A 186 19.86 -2.00 -1.69
N ALA A 187 19.22 -0.87 -1.38
CA ALA A 187 17.77 -0.72 -1.41
C ALA A 187 17.22 -0.91 -2.83
N LEU A 188 17.87 -0.35 -3.85
CA LEU A 188 17.48 -0.54 -5.25
C LEU A 188 17.61 -2.02 -5.68
N ARG A 189 18.68 -2.71 -5.28
CA ARG A 189 18.85 -4.15 -5.58
C ARG A 189 17.80 -5.02 -4.91
N LEU A 190 17.54 -4.82 -3.62
CA LEU A 190 16.51 -5.56 -2.89
C LEU A 190 15.13 -5.32 -3.50
N ARG A 191 14.86 -4.07 -3.88
CA ARG A 191 13.63 -3.71 -4.59
C ARG A 191 13.53 -4.40 -5.95
N ASP A 192 14.58 -4.38 -6.77
CA ASP A 192 14.54 -4.98 -8.10
C ASP A 192 14.31 -6.49 -8.01
N ALA A 193 15.02 -7.18 -7.11
CA ALA A 193 14.77 -8.59 -6.81
C ALA A 193 13.32 -8.86 -6.37
N TYR A 194 12.80 -8.01 -5.48
CA TYR A 194 11.40 -8.10 -5.04
C TYR A 194 10.41 -7.88 -6.19
N LEU A 195 10.64 -6.89 -7.05
CA LEU A 195 9.77 -6.61 -8.21
C LEU A 195 9.78 -7.76 -9.22
N ASP A 196 10.95 -8.34 -9.48
CA ASP A 196 11.09 -9.49 -10.39
C ASP A 196 10.37 -10.73 -9.84
N GLU A 197 10.35 -10.93 -8.51
CA GLU A 197 9.56 -12.00 -7.88
C GLU A 197 8.04 -11.78 -7.97
N LEU A 198 7.58 -10.53 -8.00
CA LEU A 198 6.15 -10.20 -8.11
C LEU A 198 5.63 -10.31 -9.55
N GLU A 199 6.52 -10.24 -10.53
CA GLU A 199 6.19 -10.24 -11.95
C GLU A 199 5.23 -11.37 -12.37
N PRO A 200 5.38 -12.64 -11.93
CA PRO A 200 4.47 -13.71 -12.33
C PRO A 200 3.06 -13.59 -11.74
N TRP A 201 2.88 -12.83 -10.67
CA TRP A 201 1.56 -12.63 -10.07
C TRP A 201 0.78 -11.55 -10.79
N ARG A 202 1.49 -10.63 -11.42
CA ARG A 202 0.95 -9.59 -12.26
C ARG A 202 -0.07 -10.13 -13.25
N GLU A 203 0.36 -11.10 -14.04
CA GLU A 203 -0.47 -11.74 -15.07
C GLU A 203 -1.74 -12.37 -14.46
N ARG A 204 -1.64 -12.92 -13.24
CA ARG A 204 -2.78 -13.52 -12.55
C ARG A 204 -3.80 -12.49 -12.11
N TYR A 205 -3.36 -11.32 -11.68
CA TYR A 205 -4.25 -10.23 -11.35
C TYR A 205 -4.86 -9.64 -12.62
N GLU A 206 -4.09 -9.47 -13.71
CA GLU A 206 -4.57 -8.94 -15.00
C GLU A 206 -5.77 -9.78 -15.49
N HIS A 207 -5.59 -11.09 -15.54
CA HIS A 207 -6.66 -12.02 -15.92
C HIS A 207 -7.87 -11.98 -14.99
N ALA A 208 -7.67 -11.75 -13.69
CA ALA A 208 -8.80 -11.63 -12.77
C ALA A 208 -9.58 -10.33 -12.99
N VAL A 209 -8.91 -9.24 -13.36
CA VAL A 209 -9.54 -7.97 -13.74
C VAL A 209 -10.27 -8.11 -15.08
N GLU A 210 -9.66 -8.77 -16.06
CA GLU A 210 -10.28 -9.08 -17.36
C GLU A 210 -11.57 -9.90 -17.20
N ALA A 211 -11.60 -10.85 -16.26
CA ALA A 211 -12.77 -11.69 -15.97
C ALA A 211 -13.81 -11.03 -15.06
N PHE A 212 -13.46 -9.93 -14.36
CA PHE A 212 -14.35 -9.25 -13.42
C PHE A 212 -15.70 -8.79 -14.01
N PRO A 213 -15.83 -8.44 -15.31
CA PRO A 213 -17.11 -8.08 -15.90
C PRO A 213 -18.08 -9.26 -16.13
N ASP A 214 -17.61 -10.50 -16.02
CA ASP A 214 -18.38 -11.69 -16.38
C ASP A 214 -19.45 -12.03 -15.33
N ASP A 215 -20.63 -12.48 -15.77
CA ASP A 215 -21.76 -12.75 -14.87
C ASP A 215 -21.50 -13.91 -13.89
N ASP A 216 -20.65 -14.87 -14.27
CA ASP A 216 -20.26 -16.02 -13.47
C ASP A 216 -18.92 -15.84 -12.73
N PHE A 217 -18.42 -14.60 -12.67
CA PHE A 217 -17.18 -14.27 -11.97
C PHE A 217 -17.22 -14.72 -10.50
N ASP A 218 -16.18 -15.48 -10.14
CA ASP A 218 -15.87 -15.87 -8.77
C ASP A 218 -14.35 -15.79 -8.60
N VAL A 219 -13.88 -14.83 -7.78
CA VAL A 219 -12.45 -14.61 -7.57
C VAL A 219 -11.75 -15.87 -7.03
N ARG A 220 -12.45 -16.74 -6.31
CA ARG A 220 -11.88 -17.98 -5.75
C ARG A 220 -11.51 -19.01 -6.83
N ARG A 221 -12.10 -18.89 -8.02
CA ARG A 221 -11.79 -19.73 -9.19
C ARG A 221 -10.65 -19.16 -10.03
N GLN A 222 -10.24 -17.92 -9.76
CA GLN A 222 -9.19 -17.24 -10.49
C GLN A 222 -7.80 -17.57 -9.89
N ALA A 223 -6.77 -17.55 -10.73
CA ALA A 223 -5.38 -17.81 -10.29
C ALA A 223 -4.89 -16.78 -9.24
N VAL A 224 -5.49 -15.58 -9.22
CA VAL A 224 -5.20 -14.54 -8.23
C VAL A 224 -5.53 -14.97 -6.80
N ALA A 225 -6.48 -15.89 -6.59
CA ALA A 225 -6.84 -16.38 -5.26
C ALA A 225 -5.68 -17.11 -4.56
N GLN A 226 -4.65 -17.51 -5.29
CA GLN A 226 -3.44 -18.16 -4.77
C GLN A 226 -2.28 -17.17 -4.55
N VAL A 227 -2.46 -15.89 -4.87
CA VAL A 227 -1.40 -14.88 -4.69
C VAL A 227 -1.31 -14.48 -3.22
N PRO A 228 -0.13 -14.58 -2.57
CA PRO A 228 0.11 -14.08 -1.21
C PRO A 228 -0.33 -12.64 -1.01
N LEU A 229 -1.08 -12.38 0.07
CA LEU A 229 -1.49 -11.02 0.39
C LEU A 229 -0.34 -10.18 0.95
N VAL A 230 0.55 -10.83 1.68
CA VAL A 230 1.78 -10.24 2.21
C VAL A 230 2.96 -11.05 1.69
N LYS A 231 3.70 -10.47 0.75
CA LYS A 231 4.91 -11.09 0.17
C LYS A 231 6.21 -10.59 0.78
N ILE A 232 6.14 -9.61 1.68
CA ILE A 232 7.29 -9.27 2.51
C ILE A 232 7.57 -10.47 3.42
N THR A 233 8.61 -11.24 3.10
CA THR A 233 9.04 -12.37 3.94
C THR A 233 9.79 -11.85 5.14
N ALA A 234 9.79 -12.62 6.22
CA ALA A 234 10.64 -12.35 7.39
C ALA A 234 12.11 -12.19 6.99
N ASP A 235 12.59 -12.99 6.03
CA ASP A 235 13.96 -12.89 5.53
C ASP A 235 14.23 -11.59 4.78
N THR A 236 13.31 -11.09 3.97
CA THR A 236 13.48 -9.81 3.26
C THR A 236 13.55 -8.63 4.24
N VAL A 237 12.69 -8.62 5.27
CA VAL A 237 12.73 -7.59 6.33
C VAL A 237 14.04 -7.67 7.10
N ARG A 238 14.41 -8.88 7.52
CA ARG A 238 15.61 -9.13 8.32
C ARG A 238 16.87 -8.78 7.55
N GLU A 239 16.99 -9.19 6.29
CA GLU A 239 18.14 -8.91 5.44
C GLU A 239 18.24 -7.41 5.12
N GLY A 240 17.13 -6.76 4.75
CA GLY A 240 17.11 -5.32 4.52
C GLY A 240 17.54 -4.53 5.75
N PHE A 241 17.04 -4.92 6.92
CA PHE A 241 17.38 -4.26 8.18
C PHE A 241 18.83 -4.54 8.62
N ARG A 242 19.31 -5.79 8.48
CA ARG A 242 20.71 -6.16 8.73
C ARG A 242 21.67 -5.34 7.87
N LEU A 243 21.35 -5.18 6.60
CA LEU A 243 22.15 -4.40 5.66
C LEU A 243 22.16 -2.90 5.99
N LEU A 244 21.08 -2.37 6.58
CA LEU A 244 21.01 -0.99 7.05
C LEU A 244 21.84 -0.81 8.32
N ILE A 245 21.59 -1.60 9.37
CA ILE A 245 22.23 -1.44 10.68
C ILE A 245 23.76 -1.59 10.60
N THR A 246 24.27 -2.46 9.73
CA THR A 246 25.73 -2.62 9.54
C THR A 246 26.43 -1.38 8.98
N LEU A 247 25.68 -0.41 8.45
CA LEU A 247 26.20 0.84 7.92
C LEU A 247 26.08 2.00 8.89
N LEU A 248 25.39 1.82 10.03
CA LEU A 248 25.09 2.89 10.98
C LEU A 248 26.04 2.87 12.17
N GLU A 249 26.39 4.07 12.64
CA GLU A 249 27.06 4.26 13.92
C GLU A 249 26.09 4.12 15.10
N PRO A 250 26.58 3.88 16.33
CA PRO A 250 25.73 3.72 17.51
C PRO A 250 24.68 4.81 17.75
N ASP A 251 25.05 6.08 17.55
CA ASP A 251 24.13 7.21 17.69
C ASP A 251 23.09 7.23 16.56
N GLN A 252 23.49 6.86 15.34
CA GLN A 252 22.60 6.79 14.18
C GLN A 252 21.57 5.65 14.31
N CYS A 253 21.94 4.49 14.89
CA CYS A 253 20.95 3.45 15.15
C CYS A 253 19.95 3.86 16.23
N ARG A 254 20.38 4.61 17.26
CA ARG A 254 19.47 5.17 18.27
C ARG A 254 18.50 6.18 17.67
N ALA A 255 19.00 7.07 16.81
CA ALA A 255 18.18 8.01 16.07
C ALA A 255 17.17 7.28 15.17
N LEU A 256 17.60 6.26 14.42
CA LEU A 256 16.71 5.43 13.59
C LEU A 256 15.59 4.80 14.41
N GLY A 257 15.93 4.20 15.56
CA GLY A 257 14.92 3.61 16.43
C GLY A 257 13.95 4.62 17.03
N LYS A 258 14.36 5.88 17.22
CA LYS A 258 13.48 6.97 17.65
C LYS A 258 12.57 7.43 16.51
N THR A 259 13.10 7.58 15.29
CA THR A 259 12.30 7.92 14.10
C THR A 259 11.22 6.89 13.82
N ILE A 260 11.51 5.60 13.99
CA ILE A 260 10.51 4.53 13.83
C ILE A 260 9.41 4.65 14.90
N ASP A 261 9.77 4.85 16.17
CA ASP A 261 8.79 5.05 17.25
C ASP A 261 7.88 6.26 17.02
N GLU A 262 8.44 7.39 16.53
CA GLU A 262 7.69 8.62 16.30
C GLU A 262 6.74 8.54 15.09
N ALA A 263 6.94 7.56 14.22
CA ALA A 263 6.10 7.31 13.04
C ALA A 263 4.92 6.36 13.30
N LEU A 264 4.86 5.73 14.48
CA LEU A 264 3.79 4.82 14.91
C LEU A 264 2.62 5.55 15.56
#